data_AF-A0A671RLI1-F1
#
_entry.id   AF-A0A671RLI1-F1
#
_cell.length_a   1.000
_cell.length_b   1.000
_cell.length_c   1.000
_cell.angle_alpha   90.00
_cell.angle_beta   90.00
_cell.angle_gamma   90.00
#
_symmetry.space_group_name_H-M   'P 1'
#
loop_
_entity.id
_entity.type
_entity.pdbx_description
1 polymer ?
#
loop_
_entity_poly.entity_id
_entity_poly.type
_entity_poly.pdbx_seq_one_letter_code
_entity_poly.pdbx_strand_id
1 'polypeptide(L)'
;MKELKHVIRLTESLQKAQYKQPNTTSTQSNPAEGSRGFIESTEEFRFVERLVPPSRIPTPPKHEGPAPSGWIPPSATPPSLPYMIRRSRMHNVPVYSDIKHGNQHSTLLRKIEGDIWALNKDVKEFLLGLTGKEPPTQVNEITGTIRIKGLFDKELKDRLLKKGF
;
A
#
# COMPACT_ATOMS: atom_id res chain seq x y z
N MET A 1 16.79 22.55 10.07
CA MET A 1 17.22 21.96 8.77
C MET A 1 18.69 21.49 8.71
N LYS A 2 19.55 21.74 9.72
CA LYS A 2 20.94 21.23 9.75
C LYS A 2 21.05 19.79 10.29
N GLU A 3 20.18 19.40 11.21
CA GLU A 3 20.20 18.07 11.84
C GLU A 3 19.81 16.91 10.91
N LEU A 4 18.75 17.07 10.09
CA LEU A 4 18.32 15.99 9.17
C LEU A 4 19.36 15.68 8.07
N LYS A 5 20.16 16.68 7.68
CA LYS A 5 21.24 16.50 6.68
C LYS A 5 22.44 15.74 7.26
N HIS A 6 22.62 15.76 8.58
CA HIS A 6 23.69 15.03 9.26
C HIS A 6 23.36 13.54 9.39
N VAL A 7 22.12 13.20 9.71
CA VAL A 7 21.67 11.80 9.85
C VAL A 7 21.72 11.06 8.50
N ILE A 8 21.33 11.70 7.40
CA ILE A 8 21.40 11.10 6.04
C ILE A 8 22.86 10.83 5.62
N ARG A 9 23.79 11.73 5.95
CA ARG A 9 25.23 11.52 5.71
C ARG A 9 25.79 10.33 6.48
N LEU A 10 25.33 10.14 7.72
CA LEU A 10 25.79 9.03 8.56
C LEU A 10 25.24 7.68 8.07
N THR A 11 23.99 7.63 7.59
CA THR A 11 23.42 6.39 7.02
C THR A 11 24.05 6.00 5.69
N GLU A 12 24.41 6.98 4.83
CA GLU A 12 25.16 6.70 3.61
C GLU A 12 26.59 6.22 3.90
N SER A 13 27.21 6.70 4.98
CA SER A 13 28.55 6.27 5.40
C SER A 13 28.57 4.83 5.95
N LEU A 14 27.48 4.39 6.60
CA LEU A 14 27.36 3.02 7.11
C LEU A 14 26.97 2.01 6.02
N GLN A 15 26.23 2.39 4.97
CA GLN A 15 26.00 1.51 3.80
C GLN A 15 27.25 1.38 2.92
N LYS A 16 28.09 2.42 2.80
CA LYS A 16 29.36 2.34 2.05
C LYS A 16 30.45 1.54 2.79
N ALA A 17 30.35 1.39 4.10
CA ALA A 17 31.28 0.56 4.89
C ALA A 17 31.04 -0.96 4.74
N GLN A 18 29.87 -1.38 4.22
CA GLN A 18 29.57 -2.80 3.96
C GLN A 18 29.78 -3.25 2.50
N TYR A 19 30.01 -2.34 1.56
CA TYR A 19 30.43 -2.69 0.20
C TYR A 19 31.92 -2.42 0.03
N LYS A 20 32.73 -3.40 0.44
CA LYS A 20 34.13 -3.50 0.05
C LYS A 20 34.15 -3.67 -1.48
N GLN A 21 34.71 -2.71 -2.20
CA GLN A 21 34.96 -2.84 -3.64
C GLN A 21 35.78 -4.14 -3.85
N PRO A 22 35.39 -5.04 -4.76
CA PRO A 22 36.22 -6.19 -5.06
C PRO A 22 37.49 -5.68 -5.73
N ASN A 23 38.61 -5.75 -5.01
CA ASN A 23 39.92 -5.68 -5.61
C ASN A 23 40.01 -6.82 -6.63
N THR A 24 40.23 -6.50 -7.89
CA THR A 24 40.53 -7.46 -8.95
C THR A 24 41.92 -8.05 -8.71
N THR A 25 42.04 -8.91 -7.70
CA THR A 25 43.22 -9.74 -7.49
C THR A 25 42.86 -11.15 -7.94
N SER A 26 43.27 -11.49 -9.17
CA SER A 26 43.23 -12.86 -9.67
C SER A 26 44.10 -13.73 -8.77
N THR A 27 43.49 -14.36 -7.76
CA THR A 27 44.18 -15.33 -6.91
C THR A 27 44.20 -16.65 -7.66
N GLN A 28 45.34 -16.95 -8.30
CA GLN A 28 45.59 -18.28 -8.86
C GLN A 28 45.96 -19.22 -7.71
N SER A 29 45.00 -19.94 -7.14
CA SER A 29 45.27 -21.06 -6.25
C SER A 29 45.64 -22.29 -7.08
N ASN A 30 46.85 -22.83 -6.90
CA ASN A 30 47.27 -24.11 -7.48
C ASN A 30 46.32 -25.24 -7.05
N PRO A 31 45.73 -26.03 -7.96
CA PRO A 31 44.79 -27.08 -7.58
C PRO A 31 45.54 -28.32 -7.10
N ALA A 32 45.08 -28.87 -5.96
CA ALA A 32 45.32 -30.27 -5.61
C ALA A 32 44.63 -31.17 -6.66
N GLU A 33 45.29 -32.28 -7.02
CA GLU A 33 44.84 -33.23 -8.04
C GLU A 33 43.35 -33.58 -7.89
N GLY A 34 42.57 -33.26 -8.93
CA GLY A 34 41.15 -33.59 -9.04
C GLY A 34 40.17 -32.41 -8.94
N SER A 35 40.63 -31.22 -8.53
CA SER A 35 39.77 -30.02 -8.49
C SER A 35 39.96 -29.14 -9.72
N ARG A 36 38.90 -28.98 -10.53
CA ARG A 36 38.86 -28.04 -11.65
C ARG A 36 38.89 -26.61 -11.06
N GLY A 37 39.89 -25.81 -11.40
CA GLY A 37 39.99 -24.43 -10.89
C GLY A 37 38.74 -23.59 -11.21
N PHE A 38 38.35 -22.70 -10.30
CA PHE A 38 37.23 -21.77 -10.49
C PHE A 38 37.72 -20.33 -10.63
N ILE A 39 36.96 -19.51 -11.35
CA ILE A 39 37.18 -18.07 -11.50
C ILE A 39 35.98 -17.37 -10.84
N GLU A 40 36.25 -16.49 -9.89
CA GLU A 40 35.21 -15.68 -9.24
C GLU A 40 34.98 -14.40 -10.05
N SER A 41 33.73 -14.15 -10.47
CA SER A 41 33.30 -12.94 -11.17
C SER A 41 32.13 -12.29 -10.43
N THR A 42 32.13 -10.96 -10.35
CA THR A 42 31.07 -10.17 -9.69
C THR A 42 30.06 -9.58 -10.69
N GLU A 43 30.36 -9.59 -11.99
CA GLU A 43 29.51 -8.94 -13.01
C GLU A 43 28.12 -9.59 -13.13
N GLU A 44 28.08 -10.92 -13.08
CA GLU A 44 26.85 -11.71 -13.16
C GLU A 44 26.02 -11.68 -11.86
N PHE A 45 26.58 -11.17 -10.75
CA PHE A 45 25.85 -11.11 -9.48
C PHE A 45 24.61 -10.19 -9.54
N ARG A 46 24.57 -9.26 -10.50
CA ARG A 46 23.39 -8.41 -10.80
C ARG A 46 22.12 -9.22 -11.08
N PHE A 47 22.25 -10.45 -11.59
CA PHE A 47 21.11 -11.34 -11.81
C PHE A 47 20.58 -11.93 -10.50
N VAL A 48 21.46 -12.18 -9.53
CA VAL A 48 21.08 -12.62 -8.18
C VAL A 48 20.35 -11.50 -7.44
N GLU A 49 20.80 -10.25 -7.58
CA GLU A 49 20.15 -9.08 -6.96
C GLU A 49 18.68 -8.93 -7.40
N ARG A 50 18.35 -9.24 -8.66
CA ARG A 50 16.96 -9.19 -9.18
C ARG A 50 16.04 -10.25 -8.59
N LEU A 51 16.60 -11.34 -8.06
CA LEU A 51 15.83 -12.42 -7.43
C LEU A 51 15.47 -12.09 -5.98
N VAL A 52 16.15 -11.12 -5.36
CA VAL A 52 15.87 -10.71 -3.99
C VAL A 52 14.59 -9.87 -3.97
N PRO A 53 13.53 -10.29 -3.25
CA PRO A 53 12.30 -9.53 -3.20
C PRO A 53 12.48 -8.23 -2.41
N PRO A 54 11.81 -7.13 -2.81
CA PRO A 54 11.85 -5.89 -2.07
C PRO A 54 11.16 -6.05 -0.70
N SER A 55 11.79 -5.57 0.36
CA SER A 55 11.23 -5.63 1.72
C SER A 55 10.07 -4.65 1.94
N ARG A 56 10.10 -3.51 1.24
CA ARG A 56 9.10 -2.44 1.33
C ARG A 56 8.29 -2.35 0.04
N ILE A 57 6.99 -2.08 0.16
CA ILE A 57 6.13 -1.85 -0.99
C ILE A 57 6.55 -0.57 -1.70
N PRO A 58 6.73 -0.61 -3.02
CA PRO A 58 7.08 0.57 -3.80
C PRO A 58 5.91 1.56 -3.82
N THR A 59 6.24 2.85 -3.81
CA THR A 59 5.25 3.89 -4.08
C THR A 59 4.76 3.77 -5.53
N PRO A 60 3.46 3.96 -5.79
CA PRO A 60 2.91 3.86 -7.12
C PRO A 60 3.52 4.92 -8.05
N PRO A 61 3.68 4.62 -9.35
CA PRO A 61 4.16 5.59 -10.32
C PRO A 61 3.18 6.76 -10.43
N LYS A 62 3.70 7.96 -10.66
CA LYS A 62 2.87 9.15 -10.88
C LYS A 62 2.24 9.05 -12.27
N HIS A 63 0.91 9.03 -12.34
CA HIS A 63 0.17 9.17 -13.59
C HIS A 63 -1.02 10.11 -13.37
N GLU A 64 -1.42 10.79 -14.43
CA GLU A 64 -2.61 11.63 -14.45
C GLU A 64 -3.81 10.77 -14.86
N GLY A 65 -4.91 10.87 -14.13
CA GLY A 65 -6.15 10.12 -14.43
C GLY A 65 -6.15 8.66 -13.97
N PRO A 66 -7.18 7.88 -14.32
CA PRO A 66 -7.30 6.47 -13.96
C PRO A 66 -6.30 5.62 -14.74
N ALA A 67 -5.62 4.70 -14.06
CA ALA A 67 -4.82 3.67 -14.72
C ALA A 67 -5.74 2.71 -15.50
N PRO A 68 -5.22 1.97 -16.50
CA PRO A 68 -6.00 0.94 -17.22
C PRO A 68 -6.62 -0.13 -16.31
N SER A 69 -6.06 -0.34 -15.12
CA SER A 69 -6.59 -1.24 -14.08
C SER A 69 -7.76 -0.65 -13.27
N GLY A 70 -8.13 0.61 -13.51
CA GLY A 70 -9.12 1.35 -12.71
C GLY A 70 -8.56 1.92 -11.40
N TRP A 71 -7.25 1.84 -11.16
CA TRP A 71 -6.63 2.47 -9.99
C TRP A 71 -6.54 4.00 -10.18
N ILE A 72 -6.92 4.74 -9.14
CA ILE A 72 -6.89 6.21 -9.12
C ILE A 72 -6.12 6.65 -7.88
N PRO A 73 -5.11 7.54 -8.02
CA PRO A 73 -4.41 8.09 -6.87
C PRO A 73 -5.35 8.97 -6.01
N PRO A 74 -5.14 9.06 -4.69
CA PRO A 74 -5.87 10.00 -3.86
C PRO A 74 -5.59 11.45 -4.31
N SER A 75 -6.54 12.35 -4.04
CA SER A 75 -6.36 13.79 -4.30
C SER A 75 -5.13 14.32 -3.55
N ALA A 76 -4.36 15.20 -4.19
CA ALA A 76 -3.17 15.82 -3.58
C ALA A 76 -3.53 16.67 -2.36
N THR A 77 -4.67 17.36 -2.41
CA THR A 77 -5.20 18.12 -1.30
C THR A 77 -6.28 17.29 -0.61
N PRO A 78 -6.17 17.06 0.71
CA PRO A 78 -7.21 16.36 1.45
C PRO A 78 -8.51 17.17 1.39
N PRO A 79 -9.67 16.52 1.22
CA PRO A 79 -10.94 17.23 1.22
C PRO A 79 -11.18 17.87 2.60
N SER A 80 -11.77 19.06 2.62
CA SER A 80 -12.17 19.76 3.85
C SER A 80 -13.45 19.14 4.44
N LEU A 81 -13.35 17.86 4.81
CA LEU A 81 -14.41 17.07 5.41
C LEU A 81 -14.04 16.73 6.87
N PRO A 82 -15.04 16.53 7.76
CA PRO A 82 -14.78 16.22 9.17
C PRO A 82 -14.22 14.81 9.37
N TYR A 83 -14.13 14.01 8.31
CA TYR A 83 -13.56 12.67 8.30
C TYR A 83 -12.61 12.47 7.12
N MET A 84 -11.70 11.51 7.28
CA MET A 84 -10.73 11.10 6.28
C MET A 84 -10.69 9.57 6.21
N ILE A 85 -10.49 9.03 5.00
CA ILE A 85 -10.33 7.58 4.82
C ILE A 85 -8.93 7.32 4.29
N ARG A 86 -8.12 6.59 5.06
CA ARG A 86 -6.75 6.24 4.64
C ARG A 86 -6.73 5.10 3.62
N ARG A 87 -5.87 5.19 2.63
CA ARG A 87 -5.61 4.10 1.68
C ARG A 87 -5.03 2.86 2.37
N SER A 88 -5.23 1.71 1.74
CA SER A 88 -4.63 0.44 2.18
C SER A 88 -3.11 0.46 2.01
N ARG A 89 -2.43 -0.54 2.57
CA ARG A 89 -0.98 -0.74 2.36
C ARG A 89 -0.63 -0.91 0.87
N MET A 90 -1.59 -1.39 0.06
CA MET A 90 -1.49 -1.55 -1.40
C MET A 90 -2.12 -0.37 -2.17
N HIS A 91 -2.26 0.79 -1.53
CA HIS A 91 -2.80 2.02 -2.13
C HIS A 91 -4.27 1.94 -2.63
N ASN A 92 -5.05 0.98 -2.15
CA ASN A 92 -6.46 0.80 -2.54
C ASN A 92 -7.43 1.42 -1.52
N VAL A 93 -8.65 1.73 -1.97
CA VAL A 93 -9.74 2.17 -1.08
C VAL A 93 -10.14 1.03 -0.14
N PRO A 94 -10.23 1.24 1.18
CA PRO A 94 -10.45 0.19 2.19
C PRO A 94 -11.93 -0.22 2.32
N VAL A 95 -12.57 -0.57 1.19
CA VAL A 95 -13.95 -1.09 1.10
C VAL A 95 -13.90 -2.56 0.73
N TYR A 96 -14.50 -3.41 1.56
CA TYR A 96 -14.48 -4.86 1.39
C TYR A 96 -15.88 -5.44 1.53
N SER A 97 -16.20 -6.49 0.79
CA SER A 97 -17.36 -7.34 1.07
C SER A 97 -16.99 -8.39 2.12
N ASP A 98 -17.92 -8.68 3.02
CA ASP A 98 -17.81 -9.68 4.07
C ASP A 98 -19.06 -10.56 4.02
N ILE A 99 -18.87 -11.87 3.87
CA ILE A 99 -19.94 -12.86 3.75
C ILE A 99 -19.84 -13.79 4.94
N LYS A 100 -20.88 -13.78 5.79
CA LYS A 100 -21.01 -14.69 6.93
C LYS A 100 -22.08 -15.74 6.63
N HIS A 101 -21.89 -16.96 7.12
CA HIS A 101 -22.88 -18.05 7.04
C HIS A 101 -23.44 -18.32 5.61
N GLY A 102 -22.70 -17.94 4.55
CA GLY A 102 -23.10 -18.07 3.15
C GLY A 102 -24.13 -17.05 2.65
N ASN A 103 -25.07 -16.61 3.48
CA ASN A 103 -26.19 -15.74 3.08
C ASN A 103 -26.13 -14.31 3.65
N GLN A 104 -25.26 -14.06 4.63
CA GLN A 104 -25.18 -12.78 5.31
C GLN A 104 -24.11 -11.93 4.65
N HIS A 105 -24.52 -11.20 3.61
CA HIS A 105 -23.64 -10.26 2.93
C HIS A 105 -23.62 -8.90 3.63
N SER A 106 -22.42 -8.36 3.81
CA SER A 106 -22.19 -7.04 4.37
C SER A 106 -21.02 -6.37 3.67
N THR A 107 -20.99 -5.04 3.70
CA THR A 107 -19.88 -4.23 3.21
C THR A 107 -19.20 -3.58 4.39
N LEU A 108 -17.88 -3.71 4.46
CA LEU A 108 -17.03 -3.24 5.53
C LEU A 108 -16.16 -2.10 5.01
N LEU A 109 -16.33 -0.93 5.60
CA LEU A 109 -15.48 0.24 5.41
C LEU A 109 -14.51 0.34 6.60
N ARG A 110 -13.22 0.49 6.30
CA ARG A 110 -12.14 0.51 7.31
C ARG A 110 -11.27 1.75 7.18
N LYS A 111 -10.40 1.97 8.17
CA LYS A 111 -9.39 3.04 8.18
C LYS A 111 -10.01 4.43 8.10
N ILE A 112 -11.12 4.61 8.80
CA ILE A 112 -11.79 5.90 8.94
C ILE A 112 -11.11 6.66 10.07
N GLU A 113 -10.86 7.94 9.85
CA GLU A 113 -10.36 8.90 10.83
C GLU A 113 -11.27 10.12 10.90
N GLY A 114 -11.29 10.80 12.04
CA GLY A 114 -12.17 11.94 12.28
C GLY A 114 -13.59 11.52 12.67
N ASP A 115 -14.58 12.31 12.27
CA ASP A 115 -15.99 12.09 12.64
C ASP A 115 -16.64 10.95 11.83
N ILE A 116 -16.71 9.77 12.45
CA ILE A 116 -17.28 8.57 11.84
C ILE A 116 -18.80 8.69 11.68
N TRP A 117 -19.48 9.46 12.53
CA TRP A 117 -20.93 9.66 12.43
C TRP A 117 -21.31 10.50 11.23
N ALA A 118 -20.52 11.53 10.92
CA ALA A 118 -20.66 12.30 9.68
C ALA A 118 -20.50 11.42 8.44
N LEU A 119 -19.50 10.53 8.41
CA LEU A 119 -19.34 9.57 7.31
C LEU A 119 -20.51 8.59 7.23
N ASN A 120 -20.99 8.08 8.37
CA ASN A 120 -22.11 7.16 8.41
C ASN A 120 -23.40 7.80 7.87
N LYS A 121 -23.65 9.06 8.20
CA LYS A 121 -24.78 9.84 7.68
C LYS A 121 -24.68 9.99 6.16
N ASP A 122 -23.54 10.43 5.65
CA ASP A 122 -23.30 10.58 4.20
C ASP A 122 -23.48 9.25 3.43
N VAL A 123 -23.04 8.14 4.02
CA VAL A 123 -23.19 6.80 3.43
C VAL A 123 -24.67 6.37 3.44
N LYS A 124 -25.40 6.61 4.52
CA LYS A 124 -26.83 6.31 4.58
C LYS A 124 -27.62 7.10 3.55
N GLU A 125 -27.36 8.39 3.41
CA GLU A 125 -28.02 9.25 2.41
C GLU A 125 -27.75 8.77 0.99
N PHE A 126 -26.50 8.40 0.70
CA PHE A 126 -26.12 7.84 -0.61
C PHE A 126 -26.83 6.51 -0.91
N LEU A 127 -26.87 5.59 0.06
CA LEU A 127 -27.48 4.27 -0.11
C LEU A 127 -29.01 4.32 -0.12
N LEU A 128 -29.61 5.28 0.59
CA LEU A 128 -31.05 5.55 0.54
C LEU A 128 -31.47 5.95 -0.88
N GLY A 129 -30.69 6.81 -1.55
CA GLY A 129 -30.95 7.20 -2.94
C GLY A 129 -30.83 6.06 -3.95
N LEU A 130 -30.00 5.04 -3.68
CA LEU A 130 -29.81 3.89 -4.56
C LEU A 130 -30.83 2.76 -4.32
N THR A 131 -31.11 2.45 -3.05
CA THR A 131 -31.91 1.27 -2.67
C THR A 131 -33.37 1.64 -2.36
N GLY A 132 -33.66 2.93 -2.13
CA GLY A 132 -34.95 3.41 -1.65
C GLY A 132 -35.24 3.05 -0.19
N LYS A 133 -34.27 2.48 0.53
CA LYS A 133 -34.37 2.07 1.93
C LYS A 133 -33.08 2.42 2.66
N GLU A 134 -33.20 2.81 3.92
CA GLU A 134 -32.03 3.02 4.77
C GLU A 134 -31.40 1.67 5.13
N PRO A 135 -30.12 1.44 4.79
CA PRO A 135 -29.46 0.20 5.13
C PRO A 135 -29.13 0.16 6.63
N PRO A 136 -29.28 -1.00 7.30
CA PRO A 136 -28.76 -1.20 8.64
C PRO A 136 -27.23 -1.03 8.67
N THR A 137 -26.75 -0.08 9.48
CA THR A 137 -25.32 0.22 9.66
C THR A 137 -24.90 -0.03 11.10
N GLN A 138 -23.72 -0.62 11.30
CA GLN A 138 -23.06 -0.75 12.59
C GLN A 138 -21.76 0.07 12.56
N VAL A 139 -21.64 1.02 13.49
CA VAL A 139 -20.46 1.86 13.65
C VAL A 139 -19.60 1.33 14.78
N ASN A 140 -18.30 1.24 14.57
CA ASN A 140 -17.32 0.98 15.62
C ASN A 140 -16.26 2.08 15.60
N GLU A 141 -16.34 2.96 16.60
CA GLU A 141 -15.47 4.12 16.73
C GLU A 141 -14.04 3.73 17.08
N ILE A 142 -13.87 2.75 17.96
CA ILE A 142 -12.56 2.32 18.47
C ILE A 142 -11.70 1.78 17.32
N THR A 143 -12.29 0.97 16.44
CA THR A 143 -11.55 0.38 15.31
C THR A 143 -11.61 1.24 14.04
N GLY A 144 -12.37 2.34 14.03
CA GLY A 144 -12.57 3.17 12.85
C GLY A 144 -13.17 2.39 11.68
N THR A 145 -14.26 1.64 11.95
CA THR A 145 -14.91 0.79 10.94
C THR A 145 -16.43 0.99 10.92
N ILE A 146 -17.00 0.97 9.72
CA ILE A 146 -18.45 0.93 9.51
C ILE A 146 -18.79 -0.36 8.77
N ARG A 147 -19.77 -1.10 9.28
CA ARG A 147 -20.33 -2.29 8.65
C ARG A 147 -21.75 -2.00 8.18
N ILE A 148 -22.02 -2.31 6.92
CA ILE A 148 -23.29 -2.02 6.25
C ILE A 148 -23.88 -3.34 5.80
N LYS A 149 -25.16 -3.59 6.06
CA LYS A 149 -25.83 -4.80 5.57
C LYS A 149 -26.08 -4.67 4.06
N GLY A 150 -25.64 -5.64 3.27
CA GLY A 150 -25.75 -5.63 1.81
C GLY A 150 -24.40 -5.59 1.08
N LEU A 151 -24.44 -5.84 -0.23
CA LEU A 151 -23.31 -5.74 -1.15
C LEU A 151 -23.34 -4.37 -1.83
N PHE A 152 -22.47 -3.47 -1.40
CA PHE A 152 -22.37 -2.10 -1.91
C PHE A 152 -20.90 -1.73 -2.18
N ASP A 153 -20.07 -2.73 -2.49
CA ASP A 153 -18.61 -2.56 -2.53
C ASP A 153 -18.17 -1.67 -3.70
N LYS A 154 -18.81 -1.82 -4.87
CA LYS A 154 -18.50 -1.04 -6.07
C LYS A 154 -19.00 0.40 -5.93
N GLU A 155 -20.25 0.57 -5.52
CA GLU A 155 -20.92 1.86 -5.38
C GLU A 155 -20.20 2.74 -4.36
N LEU A 156 -19.79 2.15 -3.23
CA LEU A 156 -19.04 2.86 -2.20
C LEU A 156 -17.62 3.19 -2.65
N LYS A 157 -16.92 2.29 -3.35
CA LYS A 157 -15.60 2.60 -3.93
C LYS A 157 -15.70 3.81 -4.86
N ASP A 158 -16.64 3.79 -5.79
CA ASP A 158 -16.82 4.86 -6.76
C ASP A 158 -17.19 6.18 -6.09
N ARG A 159 -18.07 6.14 -5.07
CA ARG A 159 -18.44 7.34 -4.31
C ARG A 159 -17.26 7.93 -3.56
N LEU A 160 -16.42 7.09 -2.94
CA LEU A 160 -15.24 7.54 -2.20
C LEU A 160 -14.15 8.09 -3.13
N LEU A 161 -13.95 7.45 -4.29
CA LEU A 161 -13.05 7.94 -5.33
C LEU A 161 -13.50 9.31 -5.86
N LYS A 162 -14.81 9.50 -6.08
CA LYS A 162 -15.38 10.81 -6.48
C LYS A 162 -15.19 11.89 -5.41
N LYS A 163 -15.15 11.52 -4.13
CA LYS A 163 -14.84 12.44 -3.03
C LYS A 163 -13.34 12.76 -2.90
N GLY A 164 -12.47 12.04 -3.63
CA GLY A 164 -11.03 12.26 -3.65
C GLY A 164 -10.25 11.52 -2.56
N PHE A 165 -10.87 10.54 -1.88
CA PHE A 165 -10.24 9.71 -0.85
C PHE A 165 -9.45 8.57 -1.45
#